data_AF-A0ABD5DG71-F1
#
_entry.id   AF-A0ABD5DG71-F1
#
_cell.length_a   1.000
_cell.length_b   1.000
_cell.length_c   1.000
_cell.angle_alpha   90.00
_cell.angle_beta   90.00
_cell.angle_gamma   90.00
#
_symmetry.space_group_name_H-M   'P 1'
#
loop_
_entity.id
_entity.type
_entity.pdbx_description
1 polymer ?
#
loop_
_entity_poly.entity_id
_entity_poly.type
_entity_poly.pdbx_seq_one_letter_code
_entity_poly.pdbx_strand_id
1 'polypeptide(L)'
;FVLREGESLYWQAAFDALHAWQVQQDPLRWGWPAWPKAFQDIDSPEVKAFCVEHEDDVSFYLWLQWLAWSQFAACWETSQRDGMPIGLYRDLAVGVAEGGSETWCDRELYCLKASVGAPPDILGPLGQNL
;
A
#
# COMPACT_ATOMS: atom_id res chain seq x y z
N PHE A 1 -8.84 -6.21 -15.07
CA PHE A 1 -8.01 -6.14 -13.85
C PHE A 1 -8.62 -5.15 -12.88
N VAL A 2 -8.66 -3.85 -13.21
CA VAL A 2 -9.25 -2.80 -12.35
C VAL A 2 -10.65 -3.14 -11.82
N LEU A 3 -11.60 -3.51 -12.70
CA LEU A 3 -12.95 -3.90 -12.28
C LEU A 3 -13.02 -5.15 -11.38
N ARG A 4 -12.00 -6.01 -11.42
CA ARG A 4 -11.94 -7.26 -10.63
C ARG A 4 -11.35 -7.01 -9.24
N GLU A 5 -10.30 -6.21 -9.16
CA GLU A 5 -9.61 -5.91 -7.90
C GLU A 5 -10.34 -4.82 -7.06
N GLY A 6 -11.23 -4.05 -7.68
CA GLY A 6 -12.19 -3.19 -6.98
C GLY A 6 -11.58 -2.03 -6.20
N GLU A 7 -12.21 -1.69 -5.08
CA GLU A 7 -11.91 -0.48 -4.30
C GLU A 7 -10.52 -0.50 -3.65
N SER A 8 -10.04 -1.67 -3.19
CA SER A 8 -8.71 -1.77 -2.59
C SER A 8 -7.61 -1.34 -3.58
N LEU A 9 -7.69 -1.78 -4.84
CA LEU A 9 -6.75 -1.37 -5.87
C LEU A 9 -6.88 0.13 -6.20
N TYR A 10 -8.11 0.65 -6.26
CA TYR A 10 -8.34 2.07 -6.50
C TYR A 10 -7.70 2.93 -5.42
N TRP A 11 -7.92 2.60 -4.15
CA TRP A 11 -7.36 3.36 -3.02
C TRP A 11 -5.85 3.24 -2.90
N GLN A 12 -5.25 2.11 -3.29
CA GLN A 12 -3.80 2.00 -3.43
C GLN A 12 -3.27 3.02 -4.46
N ALA A 13 -3.88 3.07 -5.65
CA ALA A 13 -3.45 3.98 -6.70
C ALA A 13 -3.69 5.46 -6.34
N ALA A 14 -4.83 5.76 -5.72
CA ALA A 14 -5.14 7.10 -5.23
C ALA A 14 -4.18 7.54 -4.11
N PHE A 15 -3.80 6.63 -3.21
CA PHE A 15 -2.79 6.87 -2.19
C PHE A 15 -1.45 7.23 -2.82
N ASP A 16 -0.97 6.43 -3.77
CA ASP A 16 0.34 6.68 -4.41
C ASP A 16 0.35 8.00 -5.21
N ALA A 17 -0.73 8.30 -5.94
CA ALA A 17 -0.88 9.57 -6.66
C ALA A 17 -0.87 10.77 -5.69
N LEU A 18 -1.65 10.69 -4.62
CA LEU A 18 -1.70 11.73 -3.59
C LEU A 18 -0.36 11.85 -2.88
N HIS A 19 0.30 10.74 -2.55
CA HIS A 19 1.60 10.75 -1.90
C HIS A 19 2.66 11.43 -2.75
N ALA A 20 2.73 11.10 -4.05
CA ALA A 20 3.62 11.72 -5.01
C ALA A 20 3.40 13.24 -5.12
N TRP A 21 2.14 13.69 -5.04
CA TRP A 21 1.81 15.12 -4.98
C TRP A 21 2.21 15.75 -3.63
N GLN A 22 1.97 15.07 -2.51
CA GLN A 22 2.29 15.57 -1.16
C GLN A 22 3.79 15.80 -0.96
N VAL A 23 4.64 14.88 -1.42
CA VAL A 23 6.11 14.99 -1.25
C VAL A 23 6.74 16.12 -2.08
N GLN A 24 6.09 16.54 -3.18
CA GLN A 24 6.52 17.72 -3.95
C GLN A 24 6.32 19.02 -3.16
N GLN A 25 5.31 19.06 -2.29
CA GLN A 25 5.02 20.21 -1.43
C GLN A 25 5.91 20.23 -0.19
N ASP A 26 6.14 19.07 0.42
CA ASP A 26 7.02 18.90 1.56
C ASP A 26 7.61 17.48 1.57
N PRO A 27 8.92 17.32 1.36
CA PRO A 27 9.60 16.01 1.37
C PRO A 27 9.48 15.24 2.69
N LEU A 28 9.11 15.89 3.80
CA LEU A 28 8.92 15.23 5.11
C LEU A 28 7.55 14.53 5.23
N ARG A 29 6.69 14.61 4.22
CA ARG A 29 5.38 13.93 4.18
C ARG A 29 5.54 12.44 3.84
N TRP A 30 5.98 11.68 4.84
CA TRP A 30 6.31 10.26 4.72
C TRP A 30 5.10 9.34 4.54
N GLY A 31 3.90 9.77 4.93
CA GLY A 31 2.65 9.00 4.83
C GLY A 31 1.45 9.83 5.28
N TRP A 32 0.25 9.24 5.25
CA TRP A 32 -0.99 9.98 5.52
C TRP A 32 -1.04 10.73 6.87
N PRO A 33 -0.42 10.27 7.98
CA PRO A 33 -0.44 11.03 9.24
C PRO A 33 0.29 12.38 9.15
N ALA A 34 1.24 12.50 8.23
CA ALA A 34 2.00 13.73 7.98
C ALA A 34 1.35 14.64 6.93
N TRP A 35 0.28 14.21 6.27
CA TRP A 35 -0.45 15.04 5.31
C TRP A 35 -1.34 16.06 6.03
N PRO A 36 -1.74 17.14 5.36
CA PRO A 36 -2.77 18.04 5.89
C PRO A 36 -4.04 17.25 6.24
N LYS A 37 -4.72 17.64 7.32
CA LYS A 37 -5.88 16.94 7.88
C LYS A 37 -6.97 16.63 6.84
N ALA A 38 -7.17 17.52 5.87
CA ALA A 38 -8.15 17.36 4.80
C ALA A 38 -7.88 16.14 3.91
N PHE A 39 -6.65 15.65 3.84
CA PHE A 39 -6.24 14.51 3.03
C PHE A 39 -6.09 13.20 3.84
N GLN A 40 -6.35 13.24 5.15
CA GLN A 40 -6.18 12.08 6.02
C GLN A 40 -7.38 11.13 6.00
N ASP A 41 -8.51 11.54 5.43
CA ASP A 41 -9.73 10.74 5.36
C ASP A 41 -10.11 10.54 3.89
N ILE A 42 -10.23 9.28 3.47
CA ILE A 42 -10.60 8.92 2.09
C ILE A 42 -11.98 9.46 1.70
N ASP A 43 -12.85 9.71 2.68
CA ASP A 43 -14.19 10.21 2.45
C ASP A 43 -14.30 11.73 2.37
N SER A 44 -13.18 12.44 2.62
CA SER A 44 -13.18 13.89 2.60
C SER A 44 -13.50 14.44 1.19
N PRO A 45 -14.15 15.62 1.12
CA PRO A 45 -14.40 16.26 -0.16
C PRO A 45 -13.10 16.61 -0.89
N GLU A 46 -12.01 16.91 -0.18
CA GLU A 46 -10.72 17.24 -0.77
C GLU A 46 -10.05 16.03 -1.43
N VAL A 47 -10.11 14.83 -0.81
CA VAL A 47 -9.60 13.60 -1.44
C VAL A 47 -10.44 13.25 -2.67
N LYS A 48 -11.77 13.34 -2.57
CA LYS A 48 -12.67 13.09 -3.71
C LYS A 48 -12.42 14.06 -4.86
N ALA A 49 -12.22 15.34 -4.57
CA ALA A 49 -11.88 16.35 -5.57
C ALA A 49 -10.50 16.07 -6.19
N PHE A 50 -9.49 15.75 -5.37
CA PHE A 50 -8.16 15.39 -5.85
C PHE A 50 -8.20 14.22 -6.83
N CYS A 51 -8.90 13.13 -6.50
CA CYS A 51 -8.98 11.97 -7.37
C CYS A 51 -9.66 12.26 -8.73
N VAL A 52 -10.59 13.23 -8.78
CA VAL A 52 -11.22 13.67 -10.04
C VAL A 52 -10.29 14.58 -10.83
N GLU A 53 -9.62 15.54 -10.18
CA GLU A 53 -8.70 16.46 -10.84
C GLU A 53 -7.44 15.76 -11.37
N HIS A 54 -7.00 14.72 -10.67
CA HIS A 54 -5.81 13.92 -10.96
C HIS A 54 -6.15 12.50 -11.45
N GLU A 55 -7.26 12.32 -12.16
CA GLU A 55 -7.71 11.00 -12.65
C GLU A 55 -6.64 10.27 -13.49
N ASP A 56 -5.89 11.01 -14.31
CA ASP A 56 -4.80 10.46 -15.11
C ASP A 56 -3.63 9.94 -14.25
N ASP A 57 -3.30 10.63 -13.15
CA ASP A 57 -2.27 10.20 -12.21
C ASP A 57 -2.72 8.92 -11.47
N VAL A 58 -3.97 8.88 -11.00
CA VAL A 58 -4.54 7.68 -10.38
C VAL A 58 -4.53 6.51 -11.37
N SER A 59 -4.93 6.76 -12.62
CA SER A 59 -4.93 5.76 -13.70
C SER A 59 -3.52 5.26 -14.01
N PHE A 60 -2.51 6.12 -13.93
CA PHE A 60 -1.11 5.73 -14.08
C PHE A 60 -0.69 4.73 -13.00
N TYR A 61 -1.00 4.97 -11.72
CA TYR A 61 -0.67 4.01 -10.66
C TYR A 61 -1.49 2.71 -10.75
N LEU A 62 -2.74 2.77 -11.21
CA LEU A 62 -3.52 1.57 -11.55
C LEU A 62 -2.83 0.74 -12.64
N TRP A 63 -2.30 1.41 -13.66
CA TRP A 63 -1.56 0.76 -14.75
C TRP A 63 -0.25 0.13 -14.26
N LEU A 64 0.48 0.79 -13.36
CA LEU A 64 1.68 0.21 -12.74
C LEU A 64 1.37 -1.06 -11.94
N GLN A 65 0.29 -1.06 -11.16
CA GLN A 65 -0.15 -2.26 -10.43
C GLN A 65 -0.52 -3.41 -11.38
N TRP A 66 -1.21 -3.09 -12.48
CA TRP A 66 -1.51 -4.08 -13.52
C TRP A 66 -0.24 -4.64 -14.18
N LEU A 67 0.75 -3.80 -14.48
CA LEU A 67 2.02 -4.22 -15.04
C LEU A 67 2.78 -5.15 -14.08
N ALA A 68 2.89 -4.77 -12.80
CA ALA A 68 3.55 -5.58 -11.79
C ALA A 68 2.88 -6.96 -11.66
N TRP A 69 1.55 -6.98 -11.58
CA TRP A 69 0.77 -8.22 -11.57
C TRP A 69 1.02 -9.08 -12.82
N SER A 70 1.00 -8.46 -14.00
CA SER A 70 1.17 -9.16 -15.29
C SER A 70 2.57 -9.75 -15.44
N GLN A 71 3.60 -9.01 -15.03
CA GLN A 71 4.98 -9.48 -15.06
C GLN A 71 5.19 -10.63 -14.05
N PHE A 72 4.63 -10.53 -12.85
CA PHE A 72 4.68 -11.60 -11.87
C PHE A 72 3.96 -12.87 -12.36
N ALA A 73 2.80 -12.71 -13.00
CA ALA A 73 2.06 -13.81 -13.63
C ALA A 73 2.88 -14.49 -14.75
N ALA A 74 3.60 -13.73 -15.57
CA ALA A 74 4.47 -14.30 -16.61
C ALA A 74 5.64 -15.12 -16.02
N CYS A 75 6.22 -14.68 -14.90
CA CYS A 75 7.22 -15.45 -14.15
C CYS A 75 6.63 -16.78 -13.64
N TRP A 76 5.41 -16.72 -13.08
CA TRP A 76 4.69 -17.91 -12.65
C TRP A 76 4.46 -18.89 -13.80
N GLU A 77 3.90 -18.43 -14.93
CA GLU A 77 3.65 -19.26 -16.11
C GLU A 77 4.92 -19.93 -16.65
N THR A 78 6.06 -19.23 -16.59
CA THR A 78 7.36 -19.80 -16.96
C THR A 78 7.74 -20.95 -16.03
N SER A 79 7.62 -20.74 -14.72
CA SER A 79 7.91 -21.77 -13.73
C SER A 79 7.06 -23.04 -13.91
N GLN A 80 5.81 -22.88 -14.32
CA GLN A 80 4.89 -24.00 -14.57
C GLN A 80 5.25 -24.75 -15.85
N ARG A 81 5.62 -24.03 -16.92
CA ARG A 81 6.08 -24.63 -18.18
C ARG A 81 7.33 -25.47 -18.01
N ASP A 82 8.23 -25.04 -17.12
CA ASP A 82 9.47 -25.76 -16.84
C ASP A 82 9.29 -26.92 -15.84
N GLY A 83 8.04 -27.18 -15.40
CA GLY A 83 7.72 -28.28 -14.50
C GLY A 83 8.33 -28.12 -13.10
N MET A 84 8.57 -26.88 -12.65
CA MET A 84 9.14 -26.62 -11.33
C MET A 84 8.15 -27.06 -10.24
N PRO A 85 8.53 -27.97 -9.32
CA PRO A 85 7.61 -28.53 -8.33
C PRO A 85 6.98 -27.50 -7.37
N ILE A 86 7.65 -26.37 -7.15
CA ILE A 86 7.18 -25.25 -6.30
C ILE A 86 6.87 -24.02 -7.17
N GLY A 87 7.72 -23.72 -8.14
CA GLY A 87 7.61 -22.53 -8.98
C GLY A 87 8.04 -21.26 -8.25
N LEU A 88 7.08 -20.48 -7.76
CA LEU A 88 7.33 -19.25 -7.01
C LEU A 88 6.99 -19.45 -5.52
N TYR A 89 7.95 -19.12 -4.66
CA TYR A 89 7.77 -19.07 -3.21
C TYR A 89 7.74 -17.61 -2.75
N ARG A 90 6.59 -17.16 -2.24
CA ARG A 90 6.37 -15.79 -1.77
C ARG A 90 6.46 -15.74 -0.25
N ASP A 91 6.87 -14.57 0.24
CA ASP A 91 6.84 -14.22 1.65
C ASP A 91 5.73 -13.20 1.90
N LEU A 92 5.04 -13.32 3.03
CA LEU A 92 3.96 -12.42 3.44
C LEU A 92 4.37 -11.77 4.76
N ALA A 93 4.51 -10.44 4.73
CA ALA A 93 4.83 -9.66 5.92
C ALA A 93 3.75 -9.79 7.00
N VAL A 94 4.16 -9.63 8.27
CA VAL A 94 3.27 -9.74 9.43
C VAL A 94 2.30 -8.57 9.59
N GLY A 95 2.58 -7.43 8.95
CA GLY A 95 1.77 -6.22 9.06
C GLY A 95 2.13 -5.17 8.01
N VAL A 96 1.44 -4.04 8.09
CA VAL A 96 1.59 -2.86 7.23
C VAL A 96 2.07 -1.66 8.04
N ALA A 97 2.65 -0.66 7.39
CA ALA A 97 3.06 0.58 8.06
C ALA A 97 1.84 1.42 8.49
N GLU A 98 1.93 2.10 9.63
CA GLU A 98 0.86 2.93 10.20
C GLU A 98 0.42 4.11 9.31
N GLY A 99 1.27 4.51 8.34
CA GLY A 99 1.03 5.61 7.42
C GLY A 99 0.80 5.18 5.97
N GLY A 100 0.61 3.88 5.72
CA GLY A 100 0.40 3.31 4.38
C GLY A 100 -1.06 3.36 3.92
N SER A 101 -1.29 2.96 2.66
CA SER A 101 -2.59 2.94 2.00
C SER A 101 -3.63 2.10 2.76
N GLU A 102 -3.25 0.92 3.27
CA GLU A 102 -4.19 0.03 3.98
C GLU A 102 -4.77 0.69 5.23
N THR A 103 -3.92 1.33 6.04
CA THR A 103 -4.36 2.05 7.25
C THR A 103 -5.08 3.36 6.94
N TRP A 104 -4.89 3.90 5.73
CA TRP A 104 -5.56 5.09 5.26
C TRP A 104 -7.00 4.77 4.81
N CYS A 105 -7.20 3.68 4.06
CA CYS A 105 -8.50 3.32 3.51
C CYS A 105 -9.38 2.47 4.44
N ASP A 106 -8.80 1.68 5.35
CA ASP A 106 -9.55 0.83 6.29
C ASP A 106 -9.04 1.01 7.73
N ARG A 107 -9.10 2.25 8.21
CA ARG A 107 -8.53 2.63 9.50
C ARG A 107 -9.12 1.85 10.68
N GLU A 108 -10.39 1.49 10.63
CA GLU A 108 -11.10 0.82 11.74
C GLU A 108 -10.63 -0.62 11.96
N LEU A 109 -10.03 -1.24 10.94
CA LEU A 109 -9.44 -2.58 11.04
C LEU A 109 -8.18 -2.61 11.92
N TYR A 110 -7.51 -1.48 12.14
CA TYR A 110 -6.20 -1.40 12.79
C TYR A 110 -6.23 -0.64 14.13
N CYS A 111 -5.50 -1.15 15.11
CA CYS A 111 -5.30 -0.49 16.41
C CYS A 111 -4.12 0.49 16.37
N LEU A 112 -4.29 1.69 15.79
CA LEU A 112 -3.22 2.69 15.59
C LEU A 112 -2.57 3.25 16.89
N LYS A 113 -3.06 2.86 18.07
CA LYS A 113 -2.46 3.23 19.37
C LYS A 113 -1.57 2.13 19.98
N ALA A 114 -1.35 1.04 19.23
CA ALA A 114 -0.50 -0.06 19.62
C ALA A 114 0.42 -0.43 18.44
N SER A 115 1.62 -0.93 18.78
CA SER A 115 2.59 -1.43 17.80
C SER A 115 2.79 -2.93 18.02
N VAL A 116 3.02 -3.66 16.92
CA VAL A 116 3.36 -5.08 16.99
C VAL A 116 4.82 -5.20 17.44
N GLY A 117 5.19 -6.30 18.07
CA GLY A 117 6.56 -6.51 18.50
C GLY A 117 6.81 -7.92 19.00
N ALA A 118 8.01 -8.14 19.52
CA ALA A 118 8.40 -9.38 20.17
C ALA A 118 8.91 -9.07 21.59
N PRO A 119 8.56 -9.89 22.59
CA PRO A 119 9.09 -9.72 23.93
C PRO A 119 10.60 -10.01 23.97
N PRO A 120 11.32 -9.53 25.01
CA PRO A 120 12.72 -9.89 25.24
C PRO A 120 12.97 -11.40 25.27
N ASP A 121 14.07 -11.83 24.64
CA ASP A 121 14.53 -13.21 24.65
C ASP A 121 16.06 -13.31 24.83
N ILE A 122 16.61 -14.53 24.75
CA ILE A 122 18.03 -14.83 24.99
C ILE A 122 18.96 -14.15 23.97
N LEU A 123 18.51 -14.00 22.71
CA LEU A 123 19.29 -13.41 21.63
C LEU A 123 18.99 -11.91 21.46
N GLY A 124 17.77 -11.48 21.82
CA GLY A 124 17.28 -10.11 21.80
C GLY A 124 16.79 -9.68 23.18
N PRO A 125 17.69 -9.34 24.12
CA PRO A 125 17.33 -9.05 25.51
C PRO A 125 16.50 -7.77 25.73
N LEU A 126 16.33 -6.95 24.68
CA LEU A 126 15.46 -5.76 24.71
C LEU A 126 14.09 -6.00 24.04
N GLY A 127 13.89 -7.17 23.41
CA GLY A 127 12.74 -7.39 22.54
C GLY A 127 12.82 -6.56 21.27
N GLN A 128 11.68 -6.44 20.58
CA GLN A 128 11.53 -5.70 19.33
C GLN A 128 10.20 -4.95 19.34
N ASN A 129 10.22 -3.73 18.80
CA ASN A 129 9.02 -2.96 18.48
C ASN A 129 9.06 -2.70 16.97
N LEU A 130 7.99 -3.08 16.27
CA LEU A 130 7.85 -3.05 14.82
C LEU A 130 6.92 -1.93 14.37
#